data_AF-A0A399ZWP1-F1
#
_entry.id   AF-A0A399ZWP1-F1
#
_cell.length_a   1.000
_cell.length_b   1.000
_cell.length_c   1.000
_cell.angle_alpha   90.00
_cell.angle_beta   90.00
_cell.angle_gamma   90.00
#
_symmetry.space_group_name_H-M   'P 1'
#
loop_
_entity.id
_entity.type
_entity.pdbx_description
1 polymer ?
#
loop_
_entity_poly.entity_id
_entity_poly.type
_entity_poly.pdbx_seq_one_letter_code
_entity_poly.pdbx_strand_id
1 'polypeptide(L)'
;RAYPFHPTALTALPHLFRRLAQNERSAFAYLTSHEPFGFQEFLQQHAPPSSISLADLFDYVLANFQAPLYTARTGRALTETQEWLQGAAELTATEARVLKTVGLLNWLSHVSHLQATETTLLAALTAADSPVAETTAALKSLCQRSILVYRRFDRSYRIWQGSDVDIEERLEAARRQLTGAFSLAEAVQQYLPPRPLVARRHSHRNGTLRFFKVRYLDWASHEQISPDETRRDDGAANGHVFVCLPANPWEVAAFGDWAQEPATAARADWLVIVAGRTLRLHELVYELRCLYWVRENTPALRDDIVARRELRERVTTIEALIHGELPQALSLHRLSAAAGCRWYYQGQEVTAQAARGLTTLLSVICDQLYAETPRLWNELLNRRTLSSQGAAARRNLIEAMLSRAASPRGATGAITCARRCAAPSFGLA
;
A
#
# COMPACT_ATOMS: atom_id res chain seq x y z
N ARG A 1 -19.48 20.79 -41.44
CA ARG A 1 -18.19 21.43 -41.75
C ARG A 1 -17.41 21.53 -40.44
N ALA A 2 -16.16 21.06 -40.39
CA ALA A 2 -15.38 20.97 -39.14
C ALA A 2 -14.44 22.17 -38.89
N TYR A 3 -14.22 23.04 -39.89
CA TYR A 3 -13.37 24.22 -39.77
C TYR A 3 -13.79 25.12 -38.59
N PRO A 4 -12.84 25.59 -37.75
CA PRO A 4 -11.38 25.55 -37.93
C PRO A 4 -10.70 24.30 -37.35
N PHE A 5 -11.43 23.28 -36.93
CA PHE A 5 -10.83 22.03 -36.44
C PHE A 5 -10.59 21.03 -37.56
N HIS A 6 -9.49 20.28 -37.44
CA HIS A 6 -9.34 19.03 -38.16
C HIS A 6 -10.38 18.02 -37.64
N PRO A 7 -11.03 17.19 -38.48
CA PRO A 7 -12.05 16.24 -38.02
C PRO A 7 -11.61 15.34 -36.86
N THR A 8 -10.35 14.91 -36.83
CA THR A 8 -9.79 14.10 -35.72
C THR A 8 -9.59 14.89 -34.43
N ALA A 9 -9.28 16.19 -34.52
CA ALA A 9 -9.18 17.07 -33.36
C ALA A 9 -10.56 17.34 -32.76
N LEU A 10 -11.57 17.56 -33.62
CA LEU A 10 -12.95 17.78 -33.21
C LEU A 10 -13.51 16.56 -32.44
N THR A 11 -13.19 15.33 -32.86
CA THR A 11 -13.63 14.12 -32.16
C THR A 11 -12.90 13.90 -30.83
N ALA A 12 -11.63 14.33 -30.71
CA ALA A 12 -10.86 14.22 -29.47
C ALA A 12 -11.30 15.23 -28.39
N LEU A 13 -11.82 16.38 -28.80
CA LEU A 13 -12.09 17.52 -27.93
C LEU A 13 -12.98 17.21 -26.70
N PRO A 14 -14.11 16.49 -26.81
CA PRO A 14 -14.95 16.17 -25.64
C PRO A 14 -14.23 15.27 -24.63
N HIS A 15 -13.40 14.34 -25.12
CA HIS A 15 -12.66 13.41 -24.28
C HIS A 15 -11.53 14.10 -23.53
N LEU A 16 -10.86 15.07 -24.17
CA LEU A 16 -9.86 15.94 -23.56
C LEU A 16 -10.45 16.69 -22.36
N PHE A 17 -11.57 17.42 -22.56
CA PHE A 17 -12.15 18.21 -21.47
C PHE A 17 -12.75 17.36 -20.35
N ARG A 18 -13.39 16.22 -20.68
CA ARG A 18 -13.89 15.31 -19.63
C ARG A 18 -12.78 14.81 -18.71
N ARG A 19 -11.57 14.65 -19.24
CA ARG A 19 -10.42 14.21 -18.42
C ARG A 19 -9.81 15.35 -17.61
N LEU A 20 -9.89 16.59 -18.10
CA LEU A 20 -9.41 17.79 -17.40
C LEU A 20 -10.44 18.37 -16.41
N ALA A 21 -11.68 17.85 -16.41
CA ALA A 21 -12.85 18.41 -15.73
C ALA A 21 -12.78 18.49 -14.18
N GLN A 22 -11.70 18.04 -13.53
CA GLN A 22 -11.46 18.39 -12.13
C GLN A 22 -11.11 19.88 -11.92
N ASN A 23 -10.72 20.61 -12.98
CA ASN A 23 -10.20 21.97 -12.89
C ASN A 23 -11.17 23.08 -13.39
N GLU A 24 -12.49 22.83 -13.40
CA GLU A 24 -13.56 23.79 -13.80
C GLU A 24 -13.50 24.36 -15.24
N ARG A 25 -12.48 24.03 -16.04
CA ARG A 25 -12.33 24.51 -17.43
C ARG A 25 -13.02 23.58 -18.43
N SER A 26 -14.04 24.10 -19.10
CA SER A 26 -14.85 23.39 -20.10
C SER A 26 -14.37 23.64 -21.53
N ALA A 27 -14.94 22.91 -22.50
CA ALA A 27 -14.74 23.21 -23.92
C ALA A 27 -15.07 24.66 -24.28
N PHE A 28 -16.01 25.28 -23.56
CA PHE A 28 -16.35 26.70 -23.74
C PHE A 28 -15.20 27.62 -23.34
N ALA A 29 -14.49 27.31 -22.25
CA ALA A 29 -13.32 28.08 -21.82
C ALA A 29 -12.26 28.09 -22.93
N TYR A 30 -11.90 26.92 -23.47
CA TYR A 30 -10.94 26.82 -24.57
C TYR A 30 -11.34 27.61 -25.83
N LEU A 31 -12.63 27.64 -26.17
CA LEU A 31 -13.11 28.38 -27.35
C LEU A 31 -13.14 29.89 -27.15
N THR A 32 -13.19 30.39 -25.91
CA THR A 32 -13.41 31.82 -25.61
C THR A 32 -12.20 32.49 -24.95
N SER A 33 -11.32 31.72 -24.32
CA SER A 33 -10.12 32.22 -23.64
C SER A 33 -9.02 32.62 -24.62
N HIS A 34 -8.17 33.55 -24.18
CA HIS A 34 -6.93 33.93 -24.87
C HIS A 34 -5.75 33.25 -24.18
N GLU A 35 -5.80 31.92 -24.15
CA GLU A 35 -4.75 31.07 -23.55
C GLU A 35 -3.68 30.71 -24.60
N PRO A 36 -2.42 30.52 -24.18
CA PRO A 36 -1.35 30.06 -25.06
C PRO A 36 -1.74 28.77 -25.81
N PHE A 37 -1.52 28.75 -27.13
CA PHE A 37 -1.92 27.67 -28.04
C PHE A 37 -3.44 27.41 -28.05
N GLY A 38 -4.24 28.35 -27.56
CA GLY A 38 -5.70 28.25 -27.49
C GLY A 38 -6.40 28.53 -28.82
N PHE A 39 -7.73 28.34 -28.84
CA PHE A 39 -8.54 28.51 -30.05
C PHE A 39 -8.46 29.92 -30.64
N GLN A 40 -8.56 30.95 -29.78
CA GLN A 40 -8.54 32.35 -30.22
C GLN A 40 -7.17 32.75 -30.78
N GLU A 41 -6.09 32.30 -30.16
CA GLU A 41 -4.72 32.54 -30.65
C GLU A 41 -4.50 31.87 -32.01
N PHE A 42 -4.97 30.63 -32.19
CA PHE A 42 -4.88 29.93 -33.46
C PHE A 42 -5.54 30.72 -34.61
N LEU A 43 -6.75 31.25 -34.37
CA LEU A 43 -7.49 32.03 -35.37
C LEU A 43 -6.82 33.37 -35.72
N GLN A 44 -6.04 33.95 -34.80
CA GLN A 44 -5.28 35.18 -35.07
C GLN A 44 -4.03 34.91 -35.90
N GLN A 45 -3.42 33.73 -35.74
CA GLN A 45 -2.14 33.38 -36.37
C GLN A 45 -2.32 32.61 -37.70
N HIS A 46 -3.49 32.00 -37.93
CA HIS A 46 -3.71 31.11 -39.06
C HIS A 46 -4.96 31.47 -39.86
N ALA A 47 -4.87 31.28 -41.19
CA ALA A 47 -5.98 31.45 -42.12
C ALA A 47 -6.33 30.11 -42.79
N PRO A 48 -7.53 29.95 -43.38
CA PRO A 48 -7.85 28.76 -44.19
C PRO A 48 -6.77 28.55 -45.28
N PRO A 49 -6.35 27.30 -45.56
CA PRO A 49 -6.95 26.03 -45.13
C PRO A 49 -6.42 25.44 -43.81
N SER A 50 -5.60 26.17 -43.04
CA SER A 50 -5.05 25.69 -41.77
C SER A 50 -6.15 25.32 -40.77
N SER A 51 -5.96 24.23 -40.05
CA SER A 51 -6.92 23.73 -39.07
C SER A 51 -6.22 23.22 -37.82
N ILE A 52 -6.90 23.32 -36.68
CA ILE A 52 -6.41 22.85 -35.38
C ILE A 52 -6.33 21.32 -35.44
N SER A 53 -5.12 20.80 -35.32
CA SER A 53 -4.79 19.37 -35.33
C SER A 53 -4.67 18.79 -33.92
N LEU A 54 -4.47 17.47 -33.83
CA LEU A 54 -4.17 16.82 -32.56
C LEU A 54 -2.81 17.27 -31.98
N ALA A 55 -1.85 17.68 -32.81
CA ALA A 55 -0.58 18.20 -32.34
C ALA A 55 -0.74 19.59 -31.67
N ASP A 56 -1.64 20.43 -32.18
CA ASP A 56 -1.92 21.74 -31.58
C ASP A 56 -2.64 21.58 -30.23
N LEU A 57 -3.57 20.62 -30.15
CA LEU A 57 -4.23 20.27 -28.88
C LEU A 57 -3.24 19.71 -27.84
N PHE A 58 -2.20 18.99 -28.28
CA PHE A 58 -1.13 18.56 -27.38
C PHE A 58 -0.39 19.77 -26.78
N ASP A 59 0.00 20.74 -27.61
CA ASP A 59 0.71 21.94 -27.16
C ASP A 59 -0.14 22.78 -26.20
N TYR A 60 -1.43 22.93 -26.50
CA TYR A 60 -2.40 23.57 -25.60
C TYR A 60 -2.47 22.89 -24.23
N VAL A 61 -2.57 21.56 -24.20
CA VAL A 61 -2.62 20.80 -22.94
C VAL A 61 -1.33 20.99 -22.14
N LEU A 62 -0.19 20.92 -22.82
CA LEU A 62 1.11 21.04 -22.18
C LEU A 62 1.37 22.45 -21.65
N ALA A 63 0.95 23.50 -22.36
CA ALA A 63 1.15 24.88 -21.92
C ALA A 63 0.23 25.28 -20.76
N ASN A 64 -1.01 24.79 -20.74
CA ASN A 64 -2.04 25.29 -19.83
C ASN A 64 -2.34 24.36 -18.63
N PHE A 65 -1.85 23.11 -18.64
CA PHE A 65 -2.21 22.12 -17.61
C PHE A 65 -1.01 21.44 -16.93
N GLN A 66 0.17 22.08 -16.88
CA GLN A 66 1.39 21.48 -16.32
C GLN A 66 1.23 20.96 -14.87
N ALA A 67 0.69 21.74 -13.94
CA ALA A 67 0.62 21.35 -12.53
C ALA A 67 -0.23 20.06 -12.28
N PRO A 68 -1.43 19.91 -12.88
CA PRO A 68 -2.17 18.64 -12.85
C PRO A 68 -1.44 17.47 -13.53
N LEU A 69 -0.71 17.72 -14.63
CA LEU A 69 -0.03 16.69 -15.41
C LEU A 69 1.16 16.07 -14.65
N TYR A 70 1.89 16.86 -13.87
CA TYR A 70 3.01 16.37 -13.04
C TYR A 70 2.56 15.69 -11.73
N THR A 71 1.38 16.05 -11.22
CA THR A 71 0.86 15.48 -9.95
C THR A 71 0.10 14.18 -10.18
N ALA A 72 -0.55 14.02 -11.34
CA ALA A 72 -1.30 12.83 -11.69
C ALA A 72 -0.46 11.88 -12.56
N ARG A 73 -0.39 10.60 -12.17
CA ARG A 73 0.13 9.48 -12.99
C ARG A 73 -0.43 9.43 -14.41
N THR A 74 -1.58 10.05 -14.59
CA THR A 74 -2.35 10.23 -15.81
C THR A 74 -1.65 11.12 -16.86
N GLY A 75 -0.67 11.96 -16.49
CA GLY A 75 0.05 12.85 -17.41
C GLY A 75 1.29 12.25 -18.09
N ARG A 76 1.69 11.03 -17.70
CA ARG A 76 2.98 10.40 -18.08
C ARG A 76 3.24 10.40 -19.59
N ALA A 77 2.29 9.99 -20.41
CA ALA A 77 2.45 9.98 -21.87
C ALA A 77 2.78 11.37 -22.44
N LEU A 78 2.20 12.43 -21.87
CA LEU A 78 2.44 13.81 -22.31
C LEU A 78 3.81 14.30 -21.85
N THR A 79 4.20 14.03 -20.59
CA THR A 79 5.52 14.36 -20.06
C THR A 79 6.64 13.65 -20.82
N GLU A 80 6.48 12.36 -21.12
CA GLU A 80 7.45 11.58 -21.91
C GLU A 80 7.55 12.08 -23.35
N THR A 81 6.43 12.45 -23.96
CA THR A 81 6.45 13.12 -25.28
C THR A 81 7.28 14.40 -25.19
N GLN A 82 7.06 15.22 -24.16
CA GLN A 82 7.77 16.47 -23.95
C GLN A 82 9.28 16.23 -23.75
N GLU A 83 9.67 15.21 -22.97
CA GLU A 83 11.08 14.84 -22.77
C GLU A 83 11.76 14.47 -24.10
N TRP A 84 11.10 13.68 -24.95
CA TRP A 84 11.61 13.37 -26.29
C TRP A 84 11.68 14.58 -27.21
N LEU A 85 10.71 15.51 -27.12
CA LEU A 85 10.69 16.76 -27.88
C LEU A 85 11.77 17.76 -27.42
N GLN A 86 12.13 17.74 -26.13
CA GLN A 86 13.15 18.60 -25.53
C GLN A 86 14.56 17.99 -25.55
N GLY A 87 14.66 16.67 -25.75
CA GLY A 87 15.93 15.94 -25.78
C GLY A 87 16.81 16.29 -26.98
N ALA A 88 18.07 15.84 -26.94
CA ALA A 88 19.08 16.04 -28.00
C ALA A 88 18.84 15.23 -29.29
N ALA A 89 17.64 14.66 -29.45
CA ALA A 89 17.24 13.94 -30.64
C ALA A 89 16.87 14.96 -31.73
N GLU A 90 17.65 15.02 -32.81
CA GLU A 90 17.25 15.80 -33.99
C GLU A 90 15.96 15.16 -34.55
N LEU A 91 14.83 15.84 -34.33
CA LEU A 91 13.50 15.47 -34.84
C LEU A 91 13.16 16.42 -35.96
N THR A 92 12.73 15.87 -37.10
CA THR A 92 12.11 16.68 -38.17
C THR A 92 10.76 17.24 -37.70
N ALA A 93 10.27 18.30 -38.35
CA ALA A 93 8.96 18.88 -38.02
C ALA A 93 7.82 17.84 -38.13
N THR A 94 7.90 16.93 -39.12
CA THR A 94 6.93 15.84 -39.30
C THR A 94 7.02 14.81 -38.17
N GLU A 95 8.22 14.40 -37.76
CA GLU A 95 8.42 13.48 -36.63
C GLU A 95 7.91 14.08 -35.32
N ALA A 96 8.18 15.37 -35.05
CA ALA A 96 7.66 16.06 -33.88
C ALA A 96 6.13 16.08 -33.88
N ARG A 97 5.50 16.35 -35.03
CA ARG A 97 4.03 16.36 -35.17
C ARG A 97 3.42 14.97 -34.98
N VAL A 98 4.07 13.92 -35.51
CA VAL A 98 3.69 12.52 -35.26
C VAL A 98 3.76 12.22 -33.77
N LEU A 99 4.87 12.58 -33.12
CA LEU A 99 5.10 12.28 -31.71
C LEU A 99 4.07 12.97 -30.80
N LYS A 100 3.79 14.26 -31.01
CA LYS A 100 2.72 15.01 -30.31
C LYS A 100 1.35 14.35 -30.48
N THR A 101 1.04 13.91 -31.70
CA THR A 101 -0.23 13.24 -32.01
C THR A 101 -0.34 11.88 -31.31
N VAL A 102 0.72 11.06 -31.34
CA VAL A 102 0.77 9.78 -30.62
C VAL A 102 0.66 10.01 -29.11
N GLY A 103 1.39 10.97 -28.56
CA GLY A 103 1.36 11.33 -27.14
C GLY A 103 -0.03 11.72 -26.66
N LEU A 104 -0.73 12.58 -27.41
CA LEU A 104 -2.10 12.97 -27.08
C LEU A 104 -3.08 11.79 -27.18
N LEU A 105 -2.96 10.94 -28.20
CA LEU A 105 -3.83 9.77 -28.35
C LEU A 105 -3.56 8.70 -27.29
N ASN A 106 -2.30 8.43 -26.96
CA ASN A 106 -1.89 7.54 -25.85
C ASN A 106 -2.37 8.06 -24.50
N TRP A 107 -2.37 9.38 -24.34
CA TRP A 107 -3.03 9.99 -23.21
C TRP A 107 -4.52 9.63 -23.30
N LEU A 108 -5.26 10.09 -24.31
CA LEU A 108 -6.73 9.95 -24.39
C LEU A 108 -7.26 8.52 -24.42
N SER A 109 -6.47 7.50 -24.76
CA SER A 109 -6.91 6.11 -24.87
C SER A 109 -7.43 5.51 -23.55
N HIS A 110 -7.09 6.10 -22.40
CA HIS A 110 -7.62 5.67 -21.09
C HIS A 110 -9.08 6.10 -20.86
N VAL A 111 -9.54 7.15 -21.56
CA VAL A 111 -10.87 7.72 -21.38
C VAL A 111 -11.71 7.63 -22.65
N SER A 112 -11.14 7.19 -23.77
CA SER A 112 -11.81 7.18 -25.07
C SER A 112 -11.39 5.96 -25.89
N HIS A 113 -12.15 5.69 -26.96
CA HIS A 113 -11.83 4.66 -27.94
C HIS A 113 -10.75 5.12 -28.94
N LEU A 114 -10.24 6.34 -28.80
CA LEU A 114 -9.22 6.88 -29.70
C LEU A 114 -7.88 6.21 -29.41
N GLN A 115 -7.32 5.56 -30.42
CA GLN A 115 -6.02 4.91 -30.35
C GLN A 115 -5.11 5.41 -31.46
N ALA A 116 -3.81 5.45 -31.19
CA ALA A 116 -2.78 5.80 -32.16
C ALA A 116 -2.51 4.64 -33.12
N THR A 117 -3.54 4.17 -33.83
CA THR A 117 -3.39 3.18 -34.91
C THR A 117 -2.85 3.84 -36.17
N GLU A 118 -2.27 3.07 -37.08
CA GLU A 118 -1.80 3.59 -38.37
C GLU A 118 -2.91 4.35 -39.12
N THR A 119 -4.13 3.81 -39.12
CA THR A 119 -5.30 4.45 -39.75
C THR A 119 -5.64 5.80 -39.14
N THR A 120 -5.63 5.91 -37.80
CA THR A 120 -5.94 7.16 -37.09
C THR A 120 -4.83 8.19 -37.28
N LEU A 121 -3.57 7.74 -37.26
CA LEU A 121 -2.42 8.63 -37.45
C LEU A 121 -2.36 9.17 -38.87
N LEU A 122 -2.57 8.33 -39.88
CA LEU A 122 -2.69 8.78 -41.26
C LEU A 122 -3.85 9.77 -41.38
N ALA A 123 -5.04 9.42 -40.91
CA ALA A 123 -6.19 10.33 -40.96
C ALA A 123 -5.95 11.66 -40.25
N ALA A 124 -5.17 11.70 -39.15
CA ALA A 124 -4.90 12.93 -38.40
C ALA A 124 -3.78 13.80 -38.98
N LEU A 125 -2.83 13.22 -39.70
CA LEU A 125 -1.59 13.88 -40.12
C LEU A 125 -1.55 14.18 -41.63
N THR A 126 -2.30 13.43 -42.44
CA THR A 126 -2.41 13.67 -43.88
C THR A 126 -3.48 14.72 -44.16
N ALA A 127 -3.17 15.97 -43.85
CA ALA A 127 -3.82 17.12 -44.48
C ALA A 127 -3.20 17.35 -45.88
N ALA A 128 -3.83 18.21 -46.69
CA ALA A 128 -3.56 18.39 -48.13
C ALA A 128 -2.08 18.53 -48.54
N ASP A 129 -1.19 18.95 -47.63
CA ASP A 129 0.21 19.28 -47.92
C ASP A 129 1.25 18.26 -47.40
N SER A 130 0.86 17.19 -46.69
CA SER A 130 1.83 16.17 -46.22
C SER A 130 1.51 14.79 -46.81
N PRO A 131 2.35 14.27 -47.73
CA PRO A 131 2.12 12.97 -48.34
C PRO A 131 2.05 11.85 -47.30
N VAL A 132 1.16 10.88 -47.52
CA VAL A 132 1.07 9.61 -46.77
C VAL A 132 2.46 9.00 -46.59
N ALA A 133 3.29 9.06 -47.63
CA ALA A 133 4.67 8.55 -47.62
C ALA A 133 5.56 9.19 -46.54
N GLU A 134 5.42 10.49 -46.28
CA GLU A 134 6.20 11.19 -45.24
C GLU A 134 5.78 10.74 -43.85
N THR A 135 4.46 10.61 -43.60
CA THR A 135 3.96 10.16 -42.29
C THR A 135 4.37 8.72 -42.02
N THR A 136 4.28 7.84 -43.01
CA THR A 136 4.76 6.46 -42.89
C THR A 136 6.27 6.39 -42.70
N ALA A 137 7.05 7.24 -43.37
CA ALA A 137 8.50 7.32 -43.19
C ALA A 137 8.87 7.80 -41.78
N ALA A 138 8.18 8.83 -41.26
CA ALA A 138 8.36 9.34 -39.91
C ALA A 138 8.02 8.29 -38.85
N LEU A 139 6.91 7.54 -39.01
CA LEU A 139 6.57 6.44 -38.11
C LEU A 139 7.64 5.34 -38.11
N LYS A 140 8.15 4.97 -39.29
CA LYS A 140 9.24 3.99 -39.41
C LYS A 140 10.53 4.49 -38.74
N SER A 141 10.92 5.75 -38.99
CA SER A 141 12.10 6.38 -38.39
C SER A 141 12.00 6.40 -36.86
N LEU A 142 10.88 6.86 -36.31
CA LEU A 142 10.65 6.92 -34.86
C LEU A 142 10.64 5.52 -34.21
N CYS A 143 10.12 4.50 -34.89
CA CYS A 143 10.21 3.12 -34.44
C CYS A 143 11.64 2.56 -34.50
N GLN A 144 12.40 2.87 -35.56
CA GLN A 144 13.80 2.45 -35.69
C GLN A 144 14.70 3.06 -34.62
N ARG A 145 14.39 4.30 -34.20
CA ARG A 145 15.09 5.02 -33.13
C ARG A 145 14.63 4.62 -31.73
N SER A 146 13.70 3.66 -31.60
CA SER A 146 13.09 3.25 -30.34
C SER A 146 12.45 4.41 -29.56
N ILE A 147 11.93 5.42 -30.28
CA ILE A 147 11.15 6.51 -29.68
C ILE A 147 9.66 6.11 -29.64
N LEU A 148 9.21 5.41 -30.68
CA LEU A 148 7.90 4.77 -30.73
C LEU A 148 8.03 3.25 -30.74
N VAL A 149 7.03 2.55 -30.20
CA VAL A 149 6.88 1.11 -30.33
C VAL A 149 5.51 0.75 -30.87
N TYR A 150 5.51 -0.17 -31.82
CA TYR A 150 4.32 -0.71 -32.44
C TYR A 150 3.86 -1.98 -31.71
N ARG A 151 2.69 -1.90 -31.08
CA ARG A 151 2.05 -3.04 -30.40
C ARG A 151 1.24 -3.85 -31.41
N ARG A 152 1.63 -5.10 -31.63
CA ARG A 152 0.93 -6.01 -32.57
C ARG A 152 -0.48 -6.40 -32.11
N PHE A 153 -0.71 -6.46 -30.80
CA PHE A 153 -1.97 -6.92 -30.22
C PHE A 153 -3.14 -5.99 -30.54
N ASP A 154 -2.96 -4.68 -30.35
CA ASP A 154 -3.98 -3.65 -30.59
C ASP A 154 -3.69 -2.80 -31.85
N ARG A 155 -2.61 -3.11 -32.59
CA ARG A 155 -2.18 -2.41 -33.81
C ARG A 155 -1.98 -0.91 -33.59
N SER A 156 -1.51 -0.54 -32.41
CA SER A 156 -1.31 0.86 -32.01
C SER A 156 0.17 1.20 -31.81
N TYR A 157 0.50 2.47 -32.03
CA TYR A 157 1.80 3.05 -31.72
C TYR A 157 1.76 3.66 -30.32
N ARG A 158 2.82 3.41 -29.54
CA ARG A 158 3.02 4.06 -28.25
C ARG A 158 4.36 4.71 -28.14
N ILE A 159 4.44 5.76 -27.33
CA ILE A 159 5.73 6.32 -26.93
C ILE A 159 6.48 5.25 -26.13
N TRP A 160 7.72 5.01 -26.52
CA TRP A 160 8.56 4.02 -25.87
C TRP A 160 9.00 4.53 -24.50
N GLN A 161 8.65 3.75 -23.48
CA GLN A 161 8.91 4.07 -22.07
C GLN A 161 10.09 3.27 -21.51
N GLY A 162 10.83 2.55 -22.36
CA GLY A 162 11.88 1.61 -21.93
C GLY A 162 11.35 0.31 -21.31
N SER A 163 10.07 -0.02 -21.51
CA SER A 163 9.37 -1.16 -20.90
C SER A 163 8.37 -1.76 -21.89
N ASP A 164 8.47 -3.06 -22.14
CA ASP A 164 7.53 -3.84 -22.95
C ASP A 164 6.25 -4.20 -22.15
N VAL A 165 6.34 -4.21 -20.82
CA VAL A 165 5.22 -4.57 -19.94
C VAL A 165 4.41 -3.33 -19.54
N ASP A 166 3.09 -3.36 -19.82
CA ASP A 166 2.13 -2.37 -19.31
C ASP A 166 1.59 -2.80 -17.94
N ILE A 167 2.11 -2.19 -16.87
CA ILE A 167 1.68 -2.51 -15.50
C ILE A 167 0.21 -2.16 -15.27
N GLU A 168 -0.32 -1.12 -15.92
CA GLU A 168 -1.70 -0.67 -15.70
C GLU A 168 -2.70 -1.64 -16.34
N GLU A 169 -2.41 -2.08 -17.57
CA GLU A 169 -3.18 -3.13 -18.23
C GLU A 169 -3.19 -4.43 -17.41
N ARG A 170 -2.04 -4.80 -16.83
CA ARG A 170 -1.96 -5.98 -15.96
C ARG A 170 -2.73 -5.81 -14.66
N LEU A 171 -2.78 -4.61 -14.08
CA LEU A 171 -3.58 -4.32 -12.88
C LEU A 171 -5.07 -4.38 -13.17
N GLU A 172 -5.53 -3.89 -14.32
CA GLU A 172 -6.92 -4.04 -14.75
C GLU A 172 -7.29 -5.52 -14.92
N ALA A 173 -6.40 -6.33 -15.50
CA ALA A 173 -6.59 -7.78 -15.56
C ALA A 173 -6.67 -8.41 -14.16
N ALA A 174 -5.81 -7.98 -13.22
CA ALA A 174 -5.83 -8.44 -11.83
C ALA A 174 -7.16 -8.12 -11.15
N ARG A 175 -7.67 -6.89 -11.29
CA ARG A 175 -8.96 -6.46 -10.72
C ARG A 175 -10.12 -7.30 -11.22
N ARG A 176 -10.14 -7.63 -12.51
CA ARG A 176 -11.17 -8.52 -13.09
C ARG A 176 -11.11 -9.94 -12.52
N GLN A 177 -9.90 -10.47 -12.35
CA GLN A 177 -9.69 -11.82 -11.79
C GLN A 177 -9.97 -11.90 -10.29
N LEU A 178 -9.71 -10.82 -9.55
CA LEU A 178 -9.87 -10.73 -8.09
C LEU A 178 -11.22 -10.12 -7.68
N THR A 179 -12.29 -10.34 -8.44
CA THR A 179 -13.62 -9.76 -8.22
C THR A 179 -14.36 -10.31 -7.00
N GLY A 180 -13.82 -11.32 -6.31
CA GLY A 180 -14.40 -11.91 -5.11
C GLY A 180 -14.10 -11.14 -3.81
N ALA A 181 -14.99 -11.28 -2.83
CA ALA A 181 -14.69 -10.90 -1.45
C ALA A 181 -13.47 -11.69 -0.95
N PHE A 182 -12.60 -11.03 -0.20
CA PHE A 182 -11.41 -11.67 0.37
C PHE A 182 -11.33 -11.40 1.86
N SER A 183 -10.65 -12.30 2.58
CA SER A 183 -10.37 -12.10 3.99
C SER A 183 -9.36 -10.95 4.14
N LEU A 184 -9.84 -9.82 4.66
CA LEU A 184 -8.98 -8.70 5.01
C LEU A 184 -7.98 -9.12 6.10
N ALA A 185 -8.42 -9.93 7.06
CA ALA A 185 -7.59 -10.41 8.15
C ALA A 185 -6.44 -11.30 7.67
N GLU A 186 -6.70 -12.29 6.81
CA GLU A 186 -5.66 -13.15 6.24
C GLU A 186 -4.68 -12.35 5.38
N ALA A 187 -5.20 -11.44 4.54
CA ALA A 187 -4.35 -10.62 3.68
C ALA A 187 -3.43 -9.71 4.51
N VAL A 188 -3.96 -9.02 5.53
CA VAL A 188 -3.13 -8.20 6.43
C VAL A 188 -2.15 -9.09 7.21
N GLN A 189 -2.57 -10.26 7.67
CA GLN A 189 -1.70 -11.19 8.40
C GLN A 189 -0.54 -11.73 7.54
N GLN A 190 -0.79 -11.97 6.24
CA GLN A 190 0.21 -12.45 5.29
C GLN A 190 1.21 -11.35 4.89
N TYR A 191 0.71 -10.17 4.52
CA TYR A 191 1.55 -9.10 3.98
C TYR A 191 2.14 -8.20 5.07
N LEU A 192 1.46 -8.05 6.21
CA LEU A 192 1.86 -7.23 7.35
C LEU A 192 1.66 -7.98 8.69
N PRO A 193 2.46 -9.02 8.97
CA PRO A 193 2.34 -9.79 10.20
C PRO A 193 2.51 -8.87 11.43
N PRO A 194 1.60 -8.95 12.42
CA PRO A 194 1.65 -8.07 13.56
C PRO A 194 2.81 -8.43 14.48
N ARG A 195 3.40 -7.41 15.10
CA ARG A 195 4.44 -7.62 16.10
C ARG A 195 3.81 -7.97 17.45
N PRO A 196 4.38 -8.90 18.22
CA PRO A 196 3.93 -9.16 19.58
C PRO A 196 4.01 -7.90 20.47
N LEU A 197 3.06 -7.77 21.40
CA LEU A 197 2.97 -6.63 22.31
C LEU A 197 3.49 -7.00 23.70
N VAL A 198 4.40 -6.19 24.23
CA VAL A 198 5.05 -6.46 25.53
C VAL A 198 4.38 -5.67 26.65
N ALA A 199 4.09 -6.34 27.76
CA ALA A 199 3.65 -5.73 29.01
C ALA A 199 4.83 -5.06 29.75
N ARG A 200 5.38 -4.00 29.17
CA ARG A 200 6.69 -3.41 29.53
C ARG A 200 6.85 -3.14 31.03
N ARG A 201 5.87 -2.52 31.68
CA ARG A 201 5.93 -2.18 33.11
C ARG A 201 6.01 -3.44 33.98
N HIS A 202 5.11 -4.39 33.74
CA HIS A 202 5.06 -5.65 34.49
C HIS A 202 6.36 -6.44 34.29
N SER A 203 6.81 -6.58 33.04
CA SER A 203 8.04 -7.31 32.73
C SER A 203 9.28 -6.69 33.32
N HIS A 204 9.38 -5.36 33.31
CA HIS A 204 10.51 -4.67 33.94
C HIS A 204 10.50 -4.86 35.46
N ARG A 205 9.35 -4.72 36.13
CA ARG A 205 9.24 -4.84 37.59
C ARG A 205 9.58 -6.25 38.10
N ASN A 206 9.12 -7.27 37.38
CA ASN A 206 9.27 -8.67 37.79
C ASN A 206 10.52 -9.33 37.17
N GLY A 207 11.15 -8.70 36.19
CA GLY A 207 12.28 -9.26 35.45
C GLY A 207 11.91 -10.33 34.42
N THR A 208 10.67 -10.85 34.42
CA THR A 208 10.17 -11.85 33.47
C THR A 208 9.46 -11.20 32.29
N LEU A 209 9.93 -11.50 31.07
CA LEU A 209 9.30 -11.03 29.84
C LEU A 209 7.89 -11.62 29.69
N ARG A 210 6.88 -10.75 29.57
CA ARG A 210 5.48 -11.09 29.34
C ARG A 210 5.02 -10.37 28.08
N PHE A 211 4.52 -11.15 27.12
CA PHE A 211 4.05 -10.58 25.86
C PHE A 211 2.79 -11.28 25.36
N PHE A 212 2.04 -10.54 24.57
CA PHE A 212 0.81 -10.97 23.93
C PHE A 212 1.06 -11.15 22.44
N LYS A 213 0.57 -12.26 21.88
CA LYS A 213 0.54 -12.46 20.44
C LYS A 213 -0.63 -11.67 19.88
N VAL A 214 -0.42 -11.01 18.75
CA VAL A 214 -1.48 -10.26 18.07
C VAL A 214 -1.97 -11.10 16.90
N ARG A 215 -3.29 -11.16 16.69
CA ARG A 215 -3.91 -11.81 15.54
C ARG A 215 -4.98 -10.91 14.96
N TYR A 216 -5.02 -10.79 13.63
CA TYR A 216 -6.13 -10.14 12.94
C TYR A 216 -7.28 -11.14 12.74
N LEU A 217 -8.51 -10.65 12.86
CA LEU A 217 -9.72 -11.43 12.64
C LEU A 217 -10.67 -10.68 11.71
N ASP A 218 -11.36 -11.43 10.86
CA ASP A 218 -12.57 -11.01 10.18
C ASP A 218 -13.75 -11.83 10.69
N TRP A 219 -14.96 -11.48 10.27
CA TRP A 219 -16.14 -12.17 10.79
C TRP A 219 -16.17 -13.66 10.39
N ALA A 220 -15.57 -14.06 9.27
CA ALA A 220 -15.53 -15.47 8.88
C ALA A 220 -14.55 -16.30 9.73
N SER A 221 -13.42 -15.71 10.15
CA SER A 221 -12.35 -16.41 10.90
C SER A 221 -12.55 -16.41 12.42
N HIS A 222 -13.47 -15.61 12.97
CA HIS A 222 -13.65 -15.53 14.42
C HIS A 222 -14.10 -16.86 15.04
N GLU A 223 -14.95 -17.63 14.34
CA GLU A 223 -15.46 -18.94 14.79
C GLU A 223 -14.37 -20.02 14.80
N GLN A 224 -13.31 -19.84 14.01
CA GLN A 224 -12.20 -20.78 13.91
C GLN A 224 -11.23 -20.67 15.09
N ILE A 225 -11.40 -19.68 15.98
CA ILE A 225 -10.57 -19.55 17.18
C ILE A 225 -10.98 -20.62 18.19
N SER A 226 -10.35 -21.79 18.09
CA SER A 226 -10.52 -22.82 19.11
C SER A 226 -9.84 -22.38 20.42
N PRO A 227 -10.52 -22.50 21.58
CA PRO A 227 -9.94 -22.28 22.89
C PRO A 227 -8.66 -23.10 23.14
N ASP A 228 -8.53 -24.26 22.49
CA ASP A 228 -7.38 -25.15 22.59
C ASP A 228 -6.20 -24.72 21.70
N GLU A 229 -6.44 -24.10 20.56
CA GLU A 229 -5.38 -23.63 19.67
C GLU A 229 -4.60 -22.45 20.27
N THR A 230 -5.26 -21.60 21.05
CA THR A 230 -4.59 -20.52 21.79
C THR A 230 -3.68 -21.03 22.91
N ARG A 231 -3.93 -22.25 23.43
CA ARG A 231 -3.07 -22.96 24.38
C ARG A 231 -1.94 -23.75 23.70
N ARG A 232 -2.17 -24.24 22.47
CA ARG A 232 -1.21 -25.02 21.65
C ARG A 232 -0.05 -24.23 21.04
N ASP A 233 0.02 -22.91 21.23
CA ASP A 233 1.17 -22.07 20.83
C ASP A 233 2.45 -22.36 21.67
N ASP A 234 2.65 -23.61 22.13
CA ASP A 234 3.76 -24.09 22.98
C ASP A 234 4.03 -23.28 24.27
N GLY A 235 3.02 -22.60 24.83
CA GLY A 235 3.23 -21.67 25.96
C GLY A 235 4.02 -20.41 25.59
N ALA A 236 4.12 -20.15 24.28
CA ALA A 236 4.67 -19.05 23.51
C ALA A 236 4.24 -17.65 23.98
N ALA A 237 2.97 -17.45 24.29
CA ALA A 237 2.42 -16.15 24.63
C ALA A 237 1.80 -16.18 26.02
N ASN A 238 1.77 -15.03 26.69
CA ASN A 238 1.10 -14.85 27.98
C ASN A 238 -0.34 -14.38 27.84
N GLY A 239 -0.78 -14.18 26.59
CA GLY A 239 -2.13 -13.85 26.20
C GLY A 239 -2.21 -13.52 24.72
N HIS A 240 -3.42 -13.22 24.25
CA HIS A 240 -3.70 -12.88 22.86
C HIS A 240 -4.39 -11.53 22.77
N VAL A 241 -4.00 -10.73 21.78
CA VAL A 241 -4.73 -9.53 21.36
C VAL A 241 -5.37 -9.83 20.01
N PHE A 242 -6.69 -9.84 19.97
CA PHE A 242 -7.46 -10.03 18.76
C PHE A 242 -7.86 -8.67 18.19
N VAL A 243 -7.46 -8.42 16.96
CA VAL A 243 -7.77 -7.20 16.23
C VAL A 243 -8.81 -7.54 15.17
N CYS A 244 -10.06 -7.24 15.47
CA CYS A 244 -11.21 -7.47 14.59
C CYS A 244 -11.29 -6.36 13.54
N LEU A 245 -11.32 -6.77 12.28
CA LEU A 245 -11.37 -5.93 11.08
C LEU A 245 -12.74 -6.10 10.39
N PRO A 246 -13.79 -5.45 10.88
CA PRO A 246 -15.13 -5.59 10.31
C PRO A 246 -15.19 -5.00 8.91
N ALA A 247 -15.90 -5.63 7.98
CA ALA A 247 -16.11 -5.13 6.62
C ALA A 247 -17.28 -4.15 6.51
N ASN A 248 -18.23 -4.21 7.45
CA ASN A 248 -19.46 -3.42 7.43
C ASN A 248 -19.92 -3.06 8.87
N PRO A 249 -20.87 -2.11 9.03
CA PRO A 249 -21.35 -1.70 10.35
C PRO A 249 -22.04 -2.80 11.17
N TRP A 250 -22.61 -3.81 10.53
CA TRP A 250 -23.22 -4.94 11.23
C TRP A 250 -22.14 -5.79 11.92
N GLU A 251 -21.03 -6.08 11.23
CA GLU A 251 -19.90 -6.82 11.82
C GLU A 251 -19.28 -6.06 13.01
N VAL A 252 -19.28 -4.73 13.01
CA VAL A 252 -18.83 -3.94 14.18
C VAL A 252 -19.66 -4.27 15.42
N ALA A 253 -20.99 -4.36 15.28
CA ALA A 253 -21.88 -4.72 16.39
C ALA A 253 -21.69 -6.19 16.78
N ALA A 254 -21.66 -7.09 15.81
CA ALA A 254 -21.52 -8.53 16.03
C ALA A 254 -20.20 -8.88 16.75
N PHE A 255 -19.09 -8.23 16.41
CA PHE A 255 -17.83 -8.39 17.16
C PHE A 255 -17.89 -7.86 18.59
N GLY A 256 -18.65 -6.77 18.81
CA GLY A 256 -18.89 -6.24 20.15
C GLY A 256 -19.69 -7.20 21.02
N ASP A 257 -20.67 -7.89 20.44
CA ASP A 257 -21.46 -8.92 21.12
C ASP A 257 -20.61 -10.16 21.41
N TRP A 258 -19.86 -10.65 20.40
CA TRP A 258 -18.93 -11.77 20.56
C TRP A 258 -17.88 -11.53 21.66
N ALA A 259 -17.37 -10.30 21.78
CA ALA A 259 -16.41 -9.95 22.82
C ALA A 259 -17.01 -10.00 24.24
N GLN A 260 -18.33 -9.91 24.36
CA GLN A 260 -19.09 -9.94 25.62
C GLN A 260 -19.70 -11.31 25.92
N GLU A 261 -19.74 -12.22 24.95
CA GLU A 261 -20.22 -13.58 25.15
C GLU A 261 -19.48 -14.30 26.29
N PRO A 262 -20.15 -15.15 27.09
CA PRO A 262 -19.54 -15.80 28.24
C PRO A 262 -18.26 -16.59 27.92
N ALA A 263 -18.22 -17.23 26.74
CA ALA A 263 -17.06 -18.01 26.29
C ALA A 263 -15.81 -17.13 26.11
N THR A 264 -15.99 -15.95 25.51
CA THR A 264 -14.93 -14.95 25.29
C THR A 264 -14.60 -14.19 26.58
N ALA A 265 -15.63 -13.75 27.31
CA ALA A 265 -15.49 -12.97 28.54
C ALA A 265 -14.79 -13.76 29.67
N ALA A 266 -14.94 -15.09 29.72
CA ALA A 266 -14.23 -15.93 30.68
C ALA A 266 -12.70 -15.99 30.44
N ARG A 267 -12.20 -15.57 29.26
CA ARG A 267 -10.78 -15.62 28.90
C ARG A 267 -10.05 -14.38 29.42
N ALA A 268 -9.50 -14.51 30.62
CA ALA A 268 -8.71 -13.45 31.25
C ALA A 268 -7.39 -13.12 30.50
N ASP A 269 -6.94 -14.02 29.60
CA ASP A 269 -5.75 -13.89 28.77
C ASP A 269 -6.01 -13.20 27.42
N TRP A 270 -7.26 -12.82 27.12
CA TRP A 270 -7.66 -12.24 25.84
C TRP A 270 -7.98 -10.75 25.96
N LEU A 271 -7.53 -9.98 24.97
CA LEU A 271 -7.95 -8.60 24.75
C LEU A 271 -8.51 -8.50 23.33
N VAL A 272 -9.74 -8.00 23.19
CA VAL A 272 -10.41 -7.86 21.89
C VAL A 272 -10.48 -6.39 21.51
N ILE A 273 -10.08 -6.07 20.27
CA ILE A 273 -10.09 -4.72 19.71
C ILE A 273 -10.93 -4.76 18.44
N VAL A 274 -12.03 -4.02 18.42
CA VAL A 274 -12.92 -3.89 17.26
C VAL A 274 -12.63 -2.59 16.54
N ALA A 275 -12.11 -2.67 15.31
CA ALA A 275 -11.82 -1.48 14.51
C ALA A 275 -13.10 -0.81 13.99
N GLY A 276 -13.21 0.51 14.14
CA GLY A 276 -14.43 1.24 13.74
C GLY A 276 -14.48 1.63 12.26
N ARG A 277 -13.33 1.70 11.58
CA ARG A 277 -13.23 2.05 10.15
C ARG A 277 -12.10 1.28 9.50
N THR A 278 -12.44 0.44 8.53
CA THR A 278 -11.50 -0.45 7.82
C THR A 278 -11.55 -0.26 6.31
N LEU A 279 -12.49 0.53 5.76
CA LEU A 279 -12.70 0.67 4.31
C LEU A 279 -11.41 1.07 3.56
N ARG A 280 -10.70 2.09 4.05
CA ARG A 280 -9.45 2.53 3.43
C ARG A 280 -8.34 1.47 3.53
N LEU A 281 -8.27 0.75 4.65
CA LEU A 281 -7.35 -0.37 4.81
C LEU A 281 -7.69 -1.49 3.81
N HIS A 282 -8.98 -1.77 3.63
CA HIS A 282 -9.46 -2.74 2.66
C HIS A 282 -9.07 -2.36 1.23
N GLU A 283 -9.27 -1.10 0.82
CA GLU A 283 -8.87 -0.59 -0.50
C GLU A 283 -7.36 -0.76 -0.75
N LEU A 284 -6.53 -0.35 0.23
CA LEU A 284 -5.08 -0.46 0.11
C LEU A 284 -4.60 -1.92 0.05
N VAL A 285 -5.17 -2.80 0.88
CA VAL A 285 -4.82 -4.23 0.87
C VAL A 285 -5.30 -4.89 -0.43
N TYR A 286 -6.46 -4.49 -0.96
CA TYR A 286 -6.94 -4.96 -2.25
C TYR A 286 -6.01 -4.55 -3.40
N GLU A 287 -5.55 -3.30 -3.40
CA GLU A 287 -4.57 -2.82 -4.39
C GLU A 287 -3.23 -3.57 -4.26
N LEU A 288 -2.77 -3.81 -3.03
CA LEU A 288 -1.57 -4.60 -2.77
C LEU A 288 -1.70 -6.02 -3.33
N ARG A 289 -2.85 -6.68 -3.12
CA ARG A 289 -3.14 -8.00 -3.70
C ARG A 289 -3.10 -7.98 -5.22
N CYS A 290 -3.64 -6.95 -5.85
CA CYS A 290 -3.56 -6.79 -7.30
C CYS A 290 -2.11 -6.68 -7.78
N LEU A 291 -1.26 -5.90 -7.09
CA LEU A 291 0.16 -5.77 -7.42
C LEU A 291 0.92 -7.10 -7.27
N TYR A 292 0.64 -7.86 -6.20
CA TYR A 292 1.20 -9.19 -6.00
C TYR A 292 0.75 -10.17 -7.09
N TRP A 293 -0.53 -10.13 -7.47
CA TRP A 293 -1.03 -10.92 -8.59
C TRP A 293 -0.32 -10.58 -9.90
N VAL A 294 -0.11 -9.30 -10.20
CA VAL A 294 0.65 -8.86 -11.39
C VAL A 294 2.07 -9.40 -11.36
N ARG A 295 2.73 -9.35 -10.20
CA ARG A 295 4.08 -9.88 -10.01
C ARG A 295 4.16 -11.38 -10.34
N GLU A 296 3.17 -12.15 -9.91
CA GLU A 296 3.14 -13.60 -10.03
C GLU A 296 2.66 -14.07 -11.41
N ASN A 297 1.75 -13.32 -12.04
CA ASN A 297 1.09 -13.70 -13.29
C ASN A 297 1.65 -12.96 -14.52
N THR A 298 2.80 -12.29 -14.41
CA THR A 298 3.47 -11.59 -15.52
C THR A 298 4.89 -12.12 -15.76
N PRO A 299 5.06 -13.22 -16.52
CA PRO A 299 6.38 -13.77 -16.83
C PRO A 299 7.34 -12.75 -17.49
N ALA A 300 6.81 -11.85 -18.31
CA ALA A 300 7.58 -10.81 -19.00
C ALA A 300 8.29 -9.82 -18.07
N LEU A 301 7.91 -9.72 -16.78
CA LEU A 301 8.62 -8.91 -15.78
C LEU A 301 10.03 -9.42 -15.45
N ARG A 302 10.38 -10.64 -15.85
CA ARG A 302 11.71 -11.21 -15.62
C ARG A 302 12.77 -10.47 -16.43
N ASP A 303 12.45 -10.15 -17.67
CA ASP A 303 13.37 -9.55 -18.64
C ASP A 303 13.24 -8.02 -18.67
N ASP A 304 12.10 -7.48 -18.23
CA ASP A 304 11.84 -6.04 -18.16
C ASP A 304 12.22 -5.43 -16.80
N ILE A 305 13.46 -4.93 -16.72
CA ILE A 305 14.01 -4.32 -15.50
C ILE A 305 13.22 -3.07 -15.10
N VAL A 306 12.74 -2.29 -16.09
CA VAL A 306 12.05 -1.03 -15.87
C VAL A 306 10.66 -1.30 -15.28
N ALA A 307 9.87 -2.18 -15.90
CA ALA A 307 8.58 -2.61 -15.38
C ALA A 307 8.69 -3.21 -13.97
N ARG A 308 9.72 -4.02 -13.74
CA ARG A 308 9.96 -4.63 -12.42
C ARG A 308 10.30 -3.59 -11.37
N ARG A 309 11.08 -2.57 -11.71
CA ARG A 309 11.39 -1.46 -10.81
C ARG A 309 10.13 -0.67 -10.48
N GLU A 310 9.34 -0.33 -11.49
CA GLU A 310 8.08 0.39 -11.30
C GLU A 310 7.10 -0.40 -10.41
N LEU A 311 6.95 -1.71 -10.64
CA LEU A 311 6.09 -2.56 -9.82
C LEU A 311 6.56 -2.60 -8.36
N ARG A 312 7.87 -2.70 -8.13
CA ARG A 312 8.43 -2.66 -6.77
C ARG A 312 8.17 -1.33 -6.08
N GLU A 313 8.38 -0.21 -6.77
CA GLU A 313 8.10 1.13 -6.23
C GLU A 313 6.62 1.29 -5.87
N ARG A 314 5.70 0.76 -6.70
CA ARG A 314 4.26 0.70 -6.38
C ARG A 314 3.99 -0.12 -5.12
N VAL A 315 4.54 -1.33 -5.02
CA VAL A 315 4.37 -2.19 -3.84
C VAL A 315 4.88 -1.49 -2.58
N THR A 316 6.10 -0.95 -2.60
CA THR A 316 6.67 -0.23 -1.44
C THR A 316 5.82 0.98 -1.04
N THR A 317 5.26 1.71 -2.01
CA THR A 317 4.37 2.84 -1.73
C THR A 317 3.10 2.38 -1.01
N ILE A 318 2.43 1.35 -1.51
CA ILE A 318 1.21 0.83 -0.88
C ILE A 318 1.51 0.22 0.50
N GLU A 319 2.60 -0.52 0.65
CA GLU A 319 3.04 -1.05 1.94
C GLU A 319 3.27 0.07 2.96
N ALA A 320 3.93 1.16 2.55
CA ALA A 320 4.13 2.33 3.41
C ALA A 320 2.79 2.99 3.81
N LEU A 321 1.83 3.10 2.87
CA LEU A 321 0.49 3.61 3.17
C LEU A 321 -0.24 2.70 4.16
N ILE A 322 -0.22 1.38 3.96
CA ILE A 322 -0.84 0.43 4.90
C ILE A 322 -0.18 0.52 6.27
N HIS A 323 1.16 0.58 6.33
CA HIS A 323 1.88 0.77 7.59
C HIS A 323 1.52 2.08 8.30
N GLY A 324 1.17 3.13 7.55
CA GLY A 324 0.67 4.39 8.11
C GLY A 324 -0.81 4.34 8.53
N GLU A 325 -1.65 3.63 7.78
CA GLU A 325 -3.08 3.51 8.05
C GLU A 325 -3.40 2.51 9.16
N LEU A 326 -2.66 1.42 9.27
CA LEU A 326 -2.93 0.36 10.24
C LEU A 326 -2.90 0.88 11.70
N PRO A 327 -1.91 1.68 12.15
CA PRO A 327 -1.95 2.32 13.46
C PRO A 327 -3.06 3.36 13.63
N GLN A 328 -3.58 3.95 12.54
CA GLN A 328 -4.67 4.91 12.58
C GLN A 328 -6.03 4.20 12.67
N ALA A 329 -6.25 3.19 11.83
CA ALA A 329 -7.42 2.32 11.83
C ALA A 329 -7.56 1.56 13.16
N LEU A 330 -6.43 1.23 13.79
CA LEU A 330 -6.37 0.49 15.05
C LEU A 330 -6.06 1.36 16.28
N SER A 331 -5.81 2.66 16.08
CA SER A 331 -5.37 3.60 17.13
C SER A 331 -4.24 3.08 18.04
N LEU A 332 -3.37 2.18 17.55
CA LEU A 332 -2.37 1.47 18.38
C LEU A 332 -1.35 2.39 19.04
N HIS A 333 -1.14 3.60 18.47
CA HIS A 333 -0.13 4.56 18.92
C HIS A 333 -0.65 5.99 19.17
N ARG A 334 -1.92 6.33 18.85
CA ARG A 334 -2.49 7.66 19.13
C ARG A 334 -3.64 7.59 20.13
N LEU A 335 -3.43 8.27 21.26
CA LEU A 335 -4.26 8.42 22.45
C LEU A 335 -5.47 9.37 22.24
N SER A 336 -6.11 9.42 21.06
CA SER A 336 -7.25 10.32 20.84
C SER A 336 -8.57 9.56 20.76
N ALA A 337 -9.49 9.94 21.64
CA ALA A 337 -10.80 9.34 21.87
C ALA A 337 -11.82 9.46 20.71
N ALA A 338 -11.40 9.81 19.49
CA ALA A 338 -12.31 10.23 18.41
C ALA A 338 -12.32 9.34 17.15
N ALA A 339 -11.58 8.23 17.11
CA ALA A 339 -11.53 7.33 15.95
C ALA A 339 -11.89 5.87 16.27
N GLY A 340 -13.16 5.63 16.61
CA GLY A 340 -13.93 4.43 16.22
C GLY A 340 -13.60 3.06 16.84
N CYS A 341 -12.44 2.82 17.46
CA CYS A 341 -12.11 1.50 18.01
C CYS A 341 -12.80 1.25 19.37
N ARG A 342 -13.41 0.08 19.53
CA ARG A 342 -13.94 -0.41 20.81
C ARG A 342 -13.06 -1.51 21.36
N TRP A 343 -12.81 -1.47 22.66
CA TRP A 343 -11.88 -2.39 23.32
C TRP A 343 -12.62 -3.16 24.39
N TYR A 344 -12.42 -4.48 24.42
CA TYR A 344 -13.11 -5.36 25.35
C TYR A 344 -12.11 -6.24 26.10
N TYR A 345 -12.26 -6.31 27.42
CA TYR A 345 -11.51 -7.19 28.29
C TYR A 345 -12.48 -7.86 29.26
N GLN A 346 -12.49 -9.19 29.29
CA GLN A 346 -13.42 -9.99 30.10
C GLN A 346 -14.90 -9.58 29.94
N GLY A 347 -15.31 -9.29 28.71
CA GLY A 347 -16.67 -8.85 28.39
C GLY A 347 -17.03 -7.43 28.86
N GLN A 348 -16.09 -6.67 29.41
CA GLN A 348 -16.29 -5.25 29.72
C GLN A 348 -15.61 -4.36 28.69
N GLU A 349 -16.29 -3.29 28.29
CA GLU A 349 -15.68 -2.28 27.43
C GLU A 349 -14.63 -1.47 28.21
N VAL A 350 -13.38 -1.52 27.77
CA VAL A 350 -12.21 -0.88 28.37
C VAL A 350 -11.59 0.21 27.48
N THR A 351 -12.38 0.75 26.54
CA THR A 351 -11.94 1.76 25.56
C THR A 351 -11.29 2.98 26.24
N ALA A 352 -11.85 3.47 27.34
CA ALA A 352 -11.31 4.62 28.07
C ALA A 352 -9.94 4.33 28.75
N GLN A 353 -9.74 3.10 29.23
CA GLN A 353 -8.49 2.66 29.86
C GLN A 353 -7.43 2.43 28.79
N ALA A 354 -7.80 1.82 27.67
CA ALA A 354 -6.94 1.65 26.50
C ALA A 354 -6.46 2.98 25.93
N ALA A 355 -7.32 4.00 25.92
CA ALA A 355 -6.98 5.36 25.49
C ALA A 355 -5.90 6.03 26.35
N ARG A 356 -5.61 5.52 27.56
CA ARG A 356 -4.48 5.98 28.40
C ARG A 356 -3.16 5.27 28.08
N GLY A 357 -3.21 4.19 27.31
CA GLY A 357 -2.05 3.45 26.81
C GLY A 357 -2.23 1.94 26.83
N LEU A 358 -2.22 1.32 25.64
CA LEU A 358 -2.29 -0.13 25.44
C LEU A 358 -1.26 -0.91 26.27
N THR A 359 0.01 -0.48 26.28
CA THR A 359 1.06 -1.17 27.05
C THR A 359 0.84 -1.12 28.57
N THR A 360 0.19 -0.06 29.05
CA THR A 360 -0.23 0.06 30.46
C THR A 360 -1.37 -0.89 30.76
N LEU A 361 -2.38 -0.96 29.88
CA LEU A 361 -3.48 -1.91 30.00
C LEU A 361 -2.97 -3.35 30.04
N LEU A 362 -2.10 -3.74 29.09
CA LEU A 362 -1.49 -5.09 29.09
C LEU A 362 -0.70 -5.36 30.37
N SER A 363 -0.04 -4.34 30.94
CA SER A 363 0.66 -4.48 32.21
C SER A 363 -0.29 -4.68 33.38
N VAL A 364 -1.44 -3.99 33.41
CA VAL A 364 -2.49 -4.20 34.42
C VAL A 364 -3.09 -5.60 34.30
N ILE A 365 -3.36 -6.07 33.08
CA ILE A 365 -3.82 -7.44 32.82
C ILE A 365 -2.79 -8.44 33.36
N CYS A 366 -1.50 -8.27 33.07
CA CYS A 366 -0.47 -9.14 33.61
C CYS A 366 -0.33 -9.05 35.15
N ASP A 367 -0.49 -7.87 35.74
CA ASP A 367 -0.45 -7.72 37.20
C ASP A 367 -1.57 -8.52 37.89
N GLN A 368 -2.75 -8.64 37.26
CA GLN A 368 -3.88 -9.43 37.74
C GLN A 368 -3.68 -10.93 37.47
N LEU A 369 -3.35 -11.30 36.24
CA LEU A 369 -3.16 -12.70 35.82
C LEU A 369 -1.98 -13.38 36.54
N TYR A 370 -0.93 -12.62 36.82
CA TYR A 370 0.35 -13.14 37.27
C TYR A 370 0.82 -12.46 38.56
N ALA A 371 -0.11 -12.20 39.48
CA ALA A 371 0.13 -11.52 40.76
C ALA A 371 1.21 -12.19 41.61
N GLU A 372 1.32 -13.52 41.55
CA GLU A 372 2.28 -14.32 42.30
C GLU A 372 3.64 -14.49 41.60
N THR A 373 3.90 -13.76 40.51
CA THR A 373 5.16 -13.89 39.78
C THR A 373 6.34 -13.47 40.66
N PRO A 374 7.35 -14.35 40.88
CA PRO A 374 8.55 -13.98 41.62
C PRO A 374 9.37 -12.95 40.83
N ARG A 375 10.07 -12.07 41.56
CA ARG A 375 10.97 -11.09 40.93
C ARG A 375 12.28 -11.77 40.54
N LEU A 376 12.46 -12.05 39.25
CA LEU A 376 13.62 -12.76 38.73
C LEU A 376 14.38 -11.91 37.71
N TRP A 377 15.43 -11.24 38.16
CA TRP A 377 16.27 -10.36 37.34
C TRP A 377 17.45 -11.14 36.73
N ASN A 378 17.16 -12.28 36.12
CA ASN A 378 18.17 -13.10 35.47
C ASN A 378 17.66 -13.54 34.09
N GLU A 379 18.16 -12.87 33.06
CA GLU A 379 17.77 -13.13 31.68
C GLU A 379 18.10 -14.57 31.25
N LEU A 380 19.21 -15.14 31.74
CA LEU A 380 19.62 -16.51 31.40
C LEU A 380 18.62 -17.56 31.91
N LEU A 381 17.91 -17.25 32.99
CA LEU A 381 16.87 -18.10 33.57
C LEU A 381 15.46 -17.78 33.01
N ASN A 382 15.23 -16.55 32.55
CA ASN A 382 13.96 -16.11 31.95
C ASN A 382 13.83 -16.46 30.46
N ARG A 383 14.84 -17.05 29.83
CA ARG A 383 14.75 -17.58 28.47
C ARG A 383 13.95 -18.87 28.45
N ARG A 384 13.05 -19.01 27.48
CA ARG A 384 12.24 -20.23 27.30
C ARG A 384 13.09 -21.42 26.87
N THR A 385 14.00 -21.20 25.93
CA THR A 385 15.06 -22.13 25.57
C THR A 385 16.30 -21.78 26.38
N LEU A 386 16.57 -22.60 27.40
CA LEU A 386 17.74 -22.42 28.25
C LEU A 386 18.98 -22.98 27.55
N SER A 387 20.12 -22.31 27.73
CA SER A 387 21.41 -22.96 27.49
C SER A 387 21.63 -24.09 28.50
N SER A 388 22.55 -25.01 28.22
CA SER A 388 22.93 -26.07 29.17
C SER A 388 23.31 -25.51 30.55
N GLN A 389 24.02 -24.37 30.57
CA GLN A 389 24.36 -23.63 31.79
C GLN A 389 23.13 -23.03 32.48
N GLY A 390 22.19 -22.46 31.73
CA GLY A 390 20.92 -21.93 32.27
C GLY A 390 20.03 -23.03 32.86
N ALA A 391 20.00 -24.21 32.24
CA ALA A 391 19.26 -25.37 32.75
C ALA A 391 19.83 -25.88 34.09
N ALA A 392 21.17 -25.95 34.20
CA ALA A 392 21.84 -26.29 35.46
C ALA A 392 21.58 -25.25 36.56
N ALA A 393 21.69 -23.96 36.24
CA ALA A 393 21.40 -22.88 37.18
C ALA A 393 19.93 -22.90 37.66
N ARG A 394 18.97 -23.20 36.76
CA ARG A 394 17.55 -23.34 37.12
C ARG A 394 17.32 -24.52 38.06
N ARG A 395 17.96 -25.66 37.78
CA ARG A 395 17.86 -26.86 38.63
C ARG A 395 18.37 -26.57 40.05
N ASN A 396 19.54 -25.96 40.17
CA ASN A 396 20.13 -25.59 41.46
C ASN A 396 19.27 -24.58 42.24
N LEU A 397 18.63 -23.63 41.54
CA LEU A 397 17.70 -22.69 42.16
C LEU A 397 16.46 -23.40 42.71
N ILE A 398 15.84 -24.29 41.94
CA ILE A 398 14.66 -25.06 42.35
C ILE A 398 15.00 -25.94 43.56
N GLU A 399 16.14 -26.63 43.52
CA GLU A 399 16.62 -27.46 44.62
C GLU A 399 16.86 -26.64 45.90
N ALA A 400 17.44 -25.44 45.78
CA ALA A 400 17.62 -24.53 46.91
C ALA A 400 16.29 -24.01 47.48
N MET A 401 15.29 -23.76 46.63
CA MET A 401 13.95 -23.33 47.08
C MET A 401 13.22 -24.45 47.84
N LEU A 402 13.34 -25.69 47.38
CA LEU A 402 12.70 -26.86 48.01
C LEU A 402 13.38 -27.27 49.32
N SER A 403 14.71 -27.19 49.38
CA SER A 403 15.50 -27.63 50.55
C SER A 403 15.66 -26.57 51.65
N ARG A 404 15.47 -25.27 51.36
CA ARG A 404 15.73 -24.16 52.31
C ARG A 404 14.54 -23.20 52.47
N ALA A 405 13.32 -23.71 52.43
CA ALA A 405 12.09 -22.92 52.50
C ALA A 405 11.94 -22.05 53.77
N ALA A 406 12.57 -22.43 54.89
CA ALA A 406 12.38 -21.78 56.20
C ALA A 406 13.37 -20.65 56.54
N SER A 407 14.33 -20.31 55.68
CA SER A 407 15.27 -19.22 55.95
C SER A 407 14.80 -17.91 55.28
N PRO A 408 14.84 -16.74 55.95
CA PRO A 408 14.43 -15.45 55.36
C PRO A 408 15.34 -15.00 54.19
N ARG A 409 16.40 -15.77 53.88
CA ARG A 409 17.25 -15.64 52.69
C ARG A 409 16.95 -16.68 51.58
N GLY A 410 15.94 -17.54 51.73
CA GLY A 410 15.64 -18.61 50.77
C GLY A 410 15.14 -18.09 49.41
N ALA A 411 14.25 -17.09 49.41
CA ALA A 411 13.70 -16.51 48.19
C ALA A 411 14.56 -15.37 47.61
N THR A 412 15.18 -14.54 48.46
CA THR A 412 15.99 -13.37 48.04
C THR A 412 17.50 -13.66 48.00
N GLY A 413 17.99 -14.58 48.83
CA GLY A 413 19.42 -14.95 48.91
C GLY A 413 19.90 -15.79 47.73
N ALA A 414 19.03 -16.65 47.18
CA ALA A 414 19.34 -17.43 45.97
C ALA A 414 19.53 -16.53 44.73
N ILE A 415 18.83 -15.38 44.69
CA ILE A 415 18.93 -14.38 43.62
C ILE A 415 20.24 -13.58 43.74
N THR A 416 20.72 -13.28 44.96
CA THR A 416 22.07 -12.71 45.17
C THR A 416 23.20 -13.69 44.88
N CYS A 417 22.97 -15.00 44.98
CA CYS A 417 23.99 -16.01 44.65
C CYS A 417 24.27 -16.05 43.13
N ALA A 418 23.24 -15.86 42.30
CA ALA A 418 23.40 -15.74 40.85
C ALA A 418 24.21 -14.50 40.43
N ARG A 419 24.25 -13.43 41.25
CA ARG A 419 25.14 -12.28 41.04
C ARG A 419 26.62 -12.59 41.32
N ARG A 420 26.93 -13.55 42.21
CA ARG A 420 28.32 -13.93 42.52
C ARG A 420 28.89 -14.98 41.57
N CYS A 421 28.07 -15.84 40.98
CA CYS A 421 28.54 -16.84 40.00
C CYS A 421 28.84 -16.27 38.60
N ALA A 422 28.54 -15.00 38.33
CA ALA A 422 28.79 -14.33 37.05
C ALA A 422 29.89 -13.26 37.10
N ALA A 423 30.59 -13.09 38.23
CA ALA A 423 31.78 -12.26 38.31
C ALA A 423 33.02 -13.15 38.05
N PRO A 424 33.88 -12.83 37.06
CA PRO A 424 35.15 -13.54 36.92
C PRO A 424 35.99 -13.22 38.16
N SER A 425 36.38 -14.26 38.88
CA SER A 425 37.38 -14.19 39.94
C SER A 425 38.74 -13.84 39.31
N PHE A 426 39.07 -12.54 39.23
CA PHE A 426 40.46 -12.12 39.15
C PHE A 426 41.07 -12.24 40.54
N GLY A 427 41.69 -13.38 40.79
CA GLY A 427 42.68 -13.56 41.85
C GLY A 427 44.07 -13.45 41.23
N LEU A 428 44.90 -12.60 41.83
CA LEU A 428 46.32 -12.44 41.55
C LEU A 428 47.06 -13.79 41.57
N ALA A 429 47.76 -14.07 40.47
CA ALA A 429 49.10 -14.67 40.42
C ALA A 429 49.75 -14.22 39.11
#